data_AF-A0A817GF11-F1
#
_entry.id   AF-A0A817GF11-F1
#
_cell.length_a   1.000
_cell.length_b   1.000
_cell.length_c   1.000
_cell.angle_alpha   90.00
_cell.angle_beta   90.00
_cell.angle_gamma   90.00
#
_symmetry.space_group_name_H-M   'P 1'
#
loop_
_entity.id
_entity.type
_entity.pdbx_description
1 polymer ?
#
loop_
_entity_poly.entity_id
_entity_poly.type
_entity_poly.pdbx_seq_one_letter_code
_entity_poly.pdbx_strand_id
1 'polypeptide(L)'
;MDDYRQRKELFVSNLNGTSLYETGSVIISTCTTYFLCQILKSFISLSNIENFSMVNFLFENFIIVIPLIFVCTFLSSLSYLFHFILWSIGFLIYFTKKNLSIKPIQTTNKSYSRIIELFRGQILIATCICILAVDFSIYPREYAKTENYGYSIMDLGVGLFAIAHGTVSSEVRNKQTNFKELFLENLILFLLGLIRLISIKYFSYVEHISEYGIHWNFFLTLCFMKLIGHCLLKITKNIFLLIFIILLFHEFILLKYFQFDNYLILSNNLRKNFIDANREGIFSLGGYVCLYLIGISIGKFIINNEYKQKFKQMGITFFIFMIILCTISYNPSRKLCNLSYISSTTGLACMCLACFSMIQWLLSRKGYLTESILIKNVNQKSLDTFLIANVLTGIINLNINTIDTSDFLSLFIIFIYMFIVTICSYFSPSLIKLIMKSLKLSKY
;
A
#
# COMPACT_ATOMS: atom_id res chain seq x y z
N MET A 1 -25.78 -20.77 9.60
CA MET A 1 -25.11 -19.54 9.12
C MET A 1 -24.55 -18.74 10.28
N ASP A 2 -25.29 -18.60 11.39
CA ASP A 2 -24.84 -17.82 12.55
C ASP A 2 -23.57 -18.36 13.24
N ASP A 3 -23.42 -19.68 13.34
CA ASP A 3 -22.22 -20.30 13.93
C ASP A 3 -20.95 -20.04 13.10
N TYR A 4 -21.01 -20.21 11.78
CA TYR A 4 -19.87 -19.88 10.89
C TYR A 4 -19.51 -18.39 10.92
N ARG A 5 -20.52 -17.52 10.98
CA ARG A 5 -20.33 -16.07 11.09
C ARG A 5 -19.60 -15.71 12.39
N GLN A 6 -20.03 -16.26 13.53
CA GLN A 6 -19.37 -16.05 14.81
C GLN A 6 -17.93 -16.58 14.81
N ARG A 7 -17.69 -17.77 14.23
CA ARG A 7 -16.33 -18.29 14.06
C ARG A 7 -15.46 -17.32 13.24
N LYS A 8 -15.98 -16.74 12.15
CA LYS A 8 -15.26 -15.73 11.35
C LYS A 8 -14.94 -14.47 12.13
N GLU A 9 -15.87 -13.97 12.95
CA GLU A 9 -15.63 -12.80 13.80
C GLU A 9 -14.53 -13.05 14.83
N LEU A 10 -14.62 -14.19 15.52
CA LEU A 10 -13.62 -14.58 16.52
C LEU A 10 -12.24 -14.77 15.89
N PHE A 11 -12.19 -15.33 14.67
CA PHE A 11 -10.96 -15.63 13.93
C PHE A 11 -10.09 -14.41 13.60
N VAL A 12 -10.67 -13.21 13.59
CA VAL A 12 -9.97 -11.94 13.30
C VAL A 12 -10.01 -10.95 14.47
N SER A 13 -10.51 -11.38 15.64
CA SER A 13 -10.64 -10.56 16.84
C SER A 13 -9.45 -10.72 17.81
N ASN A 14 -9.23 -9.72 18.65
CA ASN A 14 -8.29 -9.75 19.79
C ASN A 14 -6.84 -10.11 19.43
N LEU A 15 -6.37 -9.63 18.28
CA LEU A 15 -5.02 -9.87 17.79
C LEU A 15 -4.08 -8.73 18.21
N ASN A 16 -2.86 -9.09 18.66
CA ASN A 16 -1.84 -8.14 19.14
C ASN A 16 -0.77 -7.79 18.08
N GLY A 17 -0.82 -8.46 16.92
CA GLY A 17 0.12 -8.25 15.83
C GLY A 17 1.47 -8.96 16.01
N THR A 18 2.44 -8.54 15.21
CA THR A 18 3.85 -8.96 15.16
C THR A 18 4.80 -7.87 15.65
N SER A 19 6.11 -8.14 15.53
CA SER A 19 7.15 -7.14 15.66
C SER A 19 7.26 -6.22 14.43
N LEU A 20 7.86 -5.03 14.62
CA LEU A 20 8.20 -4.11 13.53
C LEU A 20 9.13 -4.79 12.48
N TYR A 21 10.05 -5.64 12.94
CA TYR A 21 11.01 -6.34 12.07
C TYR A 21 10.32 -7.31 11.11
N GLU A 22 9.36 -8.09 11.60
CA GLU A 22 8.60 -9.03 10.78
C GLU A 22 7.74 -8.30 9.75
N THR A 23 7.12 -7.18 10.14
CA THR A 23 6.40 -6.36 9.15
C THR A 23 7.34 -5.78 8.08
N GLY A 24 8.57 -5.43 8.47
CA GLY A 24 9.61 -5.01 7.54
C GLY A 24 10.06 -6.12 6.60
N SER A 25 10.09 -7.38 7.04
CA SER A 25 10.48 -8.52 6.20
C SER A 25 9.63 -8.64 4.93
N VAL A 26 8.32 -8.39 5.02
CA VAL A 26 7.42 -8.46 3.86
C VAL A 26 7.67 -7.32 2.89
N ILE A 27 7.96 -6.12 3.38
CA ILE A 27 8.38 -4.98 2.54
C ILE A 27 9.71 -5.27 1.85
N ILE A 28 10.67 -5.86 2.56
CA ILE A 28 11.94 -6.29 1.97
C ILE A 28 11.68 -7.32 0.87
N SER A 29 10.74 -8.24 1.09
CA SER A 29 10.33 -9.24 0.10
C SER A 29 9.98 -8.60 -1.23
N THR A 30 9.20 -7.52 -1.22
CA THR A 30 8.79 -6.86 -2.47
C THR A 30 10.02 -6.30 -3.21
N CYS A 31 10.97 -5.71 -2.50
CA CYS A 31 12.22 -5.23 -3.09
C CYS A 31 13.09 -6.38 -3.64
N THR A 32 13.18 -7.49 -2.91
CA THR A 32 14.00 -8.66 -3.30
C THR A 32 13.53 -9.26 -4.62
N THR A 33 12.22 -9.46 -4.78
CA THR A 33 11.63 -10.11 -5.95
C THR A 33 11.75 -9.25 -7.18
N TYR A 34 11.64 -7.92 -7.04
CA TYR A 34 11.89 -7.00 -8.15
C TYR A 34 13.36 -6.96 -8.57
N PHE A 35 14.30 -6.92 -7.61
CA PHE A 35 15.72 -7.00 -7.94
C PHE A 35 16.03 -8.29 -8.71
N LEU A 36 15.57 -9.43 -8.19
CA LEU A 36 15.75 -10.73 -8.84
C LEU A 36 15.12 -10.76 -10.23
N CYS A 37 13.91 -10.23 -10.39
CA CYS A 37 13.24 -10.14 -11.69
C CYS A 37 14.07 -9.37 -12.72
N GLN A 38 14.63 -8.22 -12.35
CA GLN A 38 15.46 -7.41 -13.26
C GLN A 38 16.77 -8.12 -13.60
N ILE A 39 17.41 -8.74 -12.61
CA ILE A 39 18.64 -9.52 -12.80
C ILE A 39 18.39 -10.70 -13.75
N LEU A 40 17.32 -11.47 -13.56
CA LEU A 40 17.00 -12.63 -14.40
C LEU A 40 16.63 -12.22 -15.83
N LYS A 41 15.88 -11.14 -16.01
CA LYS A 41 15.64 -10.56 -17.35
C LYS A 41 16.94 -10.20 -18.04
N SER A 42 17.85 -9.55 -17.31
CA SER A 42 19.16 -9.22 -17.84
C SER A 42 19.93 -10.49 -18.18
N PHE A 43 19.86 -11.55 -17.36
CA PHE A 43 20.62 -12.80 -17.51
C PHE A 43 20.25 -13.55 -18.78
N ILE A 44 18.95 -13.78 -19.01
CA ILE A 44 18.44 -14.62 -20.10
C ILE A 44 18.58 -13.93 -21.48
N SER A 45 19.15 -12.71 -21.57
CA SER A 45 19.35 -11.96 -22.82
C SER A 45 18.06 -11.86 -23.64
N LEU A 46 16.95 -11.67 -22.93
CA LEU A 46 15.59 -11.79 -23.43
C LEU A 46 15.13 -10.61 -24.32
N SER A 47 16.05 -10.13 -25.16
CA SER A 47 15.75 -9.29 -26.32
C SER A 47 14.56 -9.80 -27.15
N ASN A 48 14.29 -11.12 -27.14
CA ASN A 48 13.11 -11.70 -27.78
C ASN A 48 11.84 -11.77 -26.90
N ILE A 49 11.92 -11.88 -25.57
CA ILE A 49 10.72 -11.84 -24.69
C ILE A 49 10.26 -10.41 -24.44
N GLU A 50 11.15 -9.41 -24.53
CA GLU A 50 10.73 -8.00 -24.55
C GLU A 50 9.75 -7.70 -25.69
N ASN A 51 9.85 -8.42 -26.81
CA ASN A 51 8.90 -8.31 -27.93
C ASN A 51 7.53 -8.92 -27.60
N PHE A 52 7.47 -9.90 -26.68
CA PHE A 52 6.23 -10.57 -26.29
C PHE A 52 5.76 -10.10 -24.91
N SER A 53 4.98 -9.03 -24.90
CA SER A 53 4.46 -8.38 -23.69
C SER A 53 3.77 -9.35 -22.71
N MET A 54 3.07 -10.37 -23.22
CA MET A 54 2.39 -11.37 -22.40
C MET A 54 3.37 -12.33 -21.71
N VAL A 55 4.44 -12.75 -22.39
CA VAL A 55 5.45 -13.64 -21.79
C VAL A 55 6.21 -12.91 -20.69
N ASN A 56 6.55 -11.64 -20.94
CA ASN A 56 7.19 -10.79 -19.93
C ASN A 56 6.26 -10.55 -18.72
N PHE A 57 4.96 -10.34 -18.95
CA PHE A 57 3.96 -10.26 -17.88
C PHE A 57 3.91 -11.56 -17.05
N LEU A 58 3.81 -12.74 -17.69
CA LEU A 58 3.75 -14.02 -16.99
C LEU A 58 5.02 -14.30 -16.18
N PHE A 59 6.18 -13.97 -16.74
CA PHE A 59 7.47 -14.08 -16.07
C PHE A 59 7.56 -13.18 -14.84
N GLU A 60 7.16 -11.91 -14.97
CA GLU A 60 7.09 -10.98 -13.84
C GLU A 60 6.11 -11.45 -12.76
N ASN A 61 4.95 -11.99 -13.17
CA ASN A 61 3.96 -12.54 -12.25
C ASN A 61 4.56 -13.69 -11.42
N PHE A 62 5.25 -14.61 -12.09
CA PHE A 62 5.91 -15.75 -11.44
C PHE A 62 6.97 -15.30 -10.42
N ILE A 63 7.83 -14.33 -10.76
CA ILE A 63 8.94 -13.93 -9.87
C ILE A 63 8.51 -12.94 -8.80
N ILE A 64 7.55 -12.06 -9.09
CA ILE A 64 7.15 -10.99 -8.17
C ILE A 64 6.05 -11.47 -7.23
N VAL A 65 5.00 -12.12 -7.76
CA VAL A 65 3.78 -12.40 -7.00
C VAL A 65 3.89 -13.69 -6.19
N ILE A 66 4.40 -14.77 -6.79
CA ILE A 66 4.42 -16.09 -6.13
C ILE A 66 5.29 -16.09 -4.85
N PRO A 67 6.53 -15.56 -4.86
CA PRO A 67 7.32 -15.45 -3.63
C PRO A 67 6.65 -14.62 -2.54
N LEU A 68 5.93 -13.55 -2.92
CA LEU A 68 5.17 -12.74 -1.97
C LEU A 68 4.01 -13.52 -1.34
N ILE A 69 3.30 -14.35 -2.12
CA ILE A 69 2.26 -15.24 -1.58
C ILE A 69 2.87 -16.17 -0.54
N PHE A 70 4.00 -16.80 -0.84
CA PHE A 70 4.66 -17.70 0.11
C PHE A 70 5.09 -16.98 1.39
N VAL A 71 5.73 -15.81 1.29
CA VAL A 71 6.17 -15.03 2.46
C VAL A 71 4.98 -14.57 3.32
N CYS A 72 3.85 -14.23 2.71
CA CYS A 72 2.63 -13.87 3.43
C CYS A 72 1.87 -15.08 4.00
N THR A 73 2.25 -16.32 3.69
CA THR A 73 1.55 -17.55 4.11
C THR A 73 2.53 -18.55 4.72
N PHE A 74 2.87 -19.59 3.96
CA PHE A 74 3.64 -20.75 4.39
C PHE A 74 5.08 -20.44 4.84
N LEU A 75 5.77 -19.51 4.18
CA LEU A 75 7.17 -19.14 4.46
C LEU A 75 7.30 -17.93 5.40
N SER A 76 6.25 -17.53 6.09
CA SER A 76 6.26 -16.38 7.00
C SER A 76 7.34 -16.48 8.10
N SER A 77 7.46 -17.65 8.73
CA SER A 77 8.45 -17.93 9.79
C SER A 77 9.90 -18.00 9.27
N LEU A 78 10.09 -18.36 8.00
CA LEU A 78 11.40 -18.47 7.34
C LEU A 78 11.69 -17.31 6.38
N SER A 79 10.93 -16.21 6.50
CA SER A 79 10.95 -15.11 5.54
C SER A 79 12.35 -14.52 5.38
N TYR A 80 13.06 -14.25 6.49
CA TYR A 80 14.43 -13.72 6.46
C TYR A 80 15.43 -14.61 5.71
N LEU A 81 15.39 -15.93 5.96
CA LEU A 81 16.26 -16.88 5.27
C LEU A 81 15.93 -16.92 3.78
N PHE A 82 14.63 -16.92 3.44
CA PHE A 82 14.17 -16.87 2.07
C PHE A 82 14.68 -15.61 1.34
N HIS A 83 14.56 -14.43 1.95
CA HIS A 83 15.08 -13.19 1.38
C HIS A 83 16.60 -13.21 1.22
N PHE A 84 17.33 -13.74 2.21
CA PHE A 84 18.78 -13.88 2.15
C PHE A 84 19.22 -14.73 0.95
N ILE A 85 18.57 -15.87 0.74
CA ILE A 85 18.81 -16.75 -0.41
C ILE A 85 18.54 -15.99 -1.72
N LEU A 86 17.38 -15.34 -1.88
CA LEU A 86 17.05 -14.62 -3.11
C LEU A 86 18.02 -13.46 -3.40
N TRP A 87 18.40 -12.69 -2.38
CA TRP A 87 19.42 -11.65 -2.52
C TRP A 87 20.77 -12.22 -2.93
N SER A 88 21.21 -13.30 -2.29
CA SER A 88 22.49 -13.94 -2.60
C SER A 88 22.54 -14.39 -4.07
N ILE A 89 21.49 -15.03 -4.57
CA ILE A 89 21.36 -15.44 -5.98
C ILE A 89 21.38 -14.20 -6.89
N GLY A 90 20.60 -13.17 -6.57
CA GLY A 90 20.56 -11.93 -7.36
C GLY A 90 21.93 -11.24 -7.45
N PHE A 91 22.68 -11.18 -6.35
CA PHE A 91 24.01 -10.59 -6.31
C PHE A 91 25.06 -11.46 -6.99
N LEU A 92 25.01 -12.79 -6.85
CA LEU A 92 25.89 -13.72 -7.57
C LEU A 92 25.76 -13.51 -9.10
N ILE A 93 24.53 -13.45 -9.61
CA ILE A 93 24.28 -13.18 -11.03
C ILE A 93 24.72 -11.75 -11.40
N TYR A 94 24.44 -10.77 -10.53
CA TYR A 94 24.87 -9.40 -10.76
C TYR A 94 26.39 -9.31 -10.94
N PHE A 95 27.19 -9.96 -10.09
CA PHE A 95 28.66 -9.84 -10.15
C PHE A 95 29.30 -10.65 -11.29
N THR A 96 28.71 -11.77 -11.68
CA THR A 96 29.25 -12.63 -12.75
C THR A 96 29.08 -12.04 -14.14
N LYS A 97 28.02 -11.26 -14.38
CA LYS A 97 27.70 -10.74 -15.72
C LYS A 97 28.39 -9.41 -16.03
N LYS A 98 28.91 -9.31 -17.26
CA LYS A 98 29.48 -8.07 -17.83
C LYS A 98 28.39 -7.01 -18.02
N ASN A 99 28.81 -5.75 -18.02
CA ASN A 99 27.92 -4.61 -18.28
C ASN A 99 27.33 -4.74 -19.69
N LEU A 100 26.02 -4.53 -19.83
CA LEU A 100 25.42 -4.36 -21.15
C LEU A 100 25.87 -3.00 -21.70
N SER A 101 25.98 -2.90 -23.03
CA SER A 101 26.25 -1.61 -23.68
C SER A 101 25.19 -0.61 -23.21
N ILE A 102 25.66 0.42 -22.49
CA ILE A 102 24.80 1.42 -21.87
C ILE A 102 24.20 2.24 -23.01
N LYS A 103 23.02 1.87 -23.49
CA LYS A 103 22.12 2.89 -24.03
C LYS A 103 21.59 3.62 -22.81
N PRO A 104 21.96 4.90 -22.57
CA PRO A 104 21.35 5.63 -21.49
C PRO A 104 19.86 5.56 -21.74
N ILE A 105 19.10 5.07 -20.75
CA ILE A 105 17.66 5.29 -20.74
C ILE A 105 17.55 6.80 -20.72
N GLN A 106 17.29 7.40 -21.88
CA GLN A 106 16.96 8.80 -21.97
C GLN A 106 15.70 8.92 -21.12
N THR A 107 15.86 9.49 -19.93
CA THR A 107 14.75 9.96 -19.11
C THR A 107 14.18 11.19 -19.82
N THR A 108 13.58 10.98 -21.00
CA THR A 108 12.82 11.98 -21.73
C THR A 108 11.68 12.41 -20.82
N ASN A 109 11.77 13.60 -20.21
CA ASN A 109 10.69 14.31 -19.49
C ASN A 109 9.53 13.41 -19.03
N LYS A 110 9.82 12.34 -18.27
CA LYS A 110 8.75 11.47 -17.80
C LYS A 110 8.12 12.23 -16.64
N SER A 111 6.87 12.62 -16.82
CA SER A 111 6.00 13.17 -15.78
C SER A 111 5.74 12.19 -14.62
N TYR A 112 6.36 10.99 -14.67
CA TYR A 112 6.19 9.87 -13.75
C TYR A 112 7.54 9.36 -13.26
N SER A 113 7.64 9.19 -11.94
CA SER A 113 8.83 8.69 -11.23
C SER A 113 8.81 7.17 -11.17
N ARG A 114 9.90 6.52 -11.57
CA ARG A 114 9.99 5.05 -11.56
C ARG A 114 9.97 4.50 -10.14
N ILE A 115 10.64 5.14 -9.18
CA ILE A 115 10.64 4.67 -7.78
C ILE A 115 9.25 4.80 -7.16
N ILE A 116 8.50 5.86 -7.48
CA ILE A 116 7.12 6.01 -7.01
C ILE A 116 6.22 4.93 -7.62
N GLU A 117 6.39 4.59 -8.91
CA GLU A 117 5.66 3.49 -9.56
C GLU A 117 5.93 2.13 -8.88
N LEU A 118 7.19 1.84 -8.59
CA LEU A 118 7.60 0.60 -7.90
C LEU A 118 7.02 0.52 -6.50
N PHE A 119 7.15 1.59 -5.71
CA PHE A 119 6.61 1.70 -4.36
C PHE A 119 5.10 1.44 -4.35
N ARG A 120 4.35 2.16 -5.18
CA ARG A 120 2.88 2.05 -5.25
C ARG A 120 2.41 0.69 -5.74
N GLY A 121 3.00 0.19 -6.83
CA GLY A 121 2.56 -1.06 -7.44
C GLY A 121 2.82 -2.27 -6.55
N GLN A 122 3.95 -2.31 -5.85
CA GLN A 122 4.25 -3.42 -4.94
C GLN A 122 3.41 -3.40 -3.68
N ILE A 123 3.17 -2.23 -3.08
CA ILE A 123 2.21 -2.11 -1.96
C ILE A 123 0.84 -2.63 -2.38
N LEU A 124 0.39 -2.31 -3.60
CA LEU A 124 -0.90 -2.76 -4.09
C LEU A 124 -0.93 -4.29 -4.31
N ILE A 125 0.11 -4.88 -4.89
CA ILE A 125 0.21 -6.35 -5.05
C ILE A 125 0.16 -7.04 -3.68
N ALA A 126 0.99 -6.59 -2.74
CA ALA A 126 1.02 -7.14 -1.38
C ALA A 126 -0.34 -7.00 -0.68
N THR A 127 -0.99 -5.85 -0.84
CA THR A 127 -2.35 -5.61 -0.32
C THR A 127 -3.33 -6.61 -0.90
N CYS A 128 -3.34 -6.81 -2.23
CA CYS A 128 -4.27 -7.73 -2.88
C CYS A 128 -4.12 -9.16 -2.35
N ILE A 129 -2.89 -9.61 -2.07
CA ILE A 129 -2.61 -10.90 -1.42
C ILE A 129 -3.24 -10.92 -0.02
N CYS A 130 -2.92 -9.93 0.81
CA CYS A 130 -3.30 -9.94 2.23
C CYS A 130 -4.82 -9.84 2.45
N ILE A 131 -5.55 -9.07 1.62
CA ILE A 131 -7.00 -8.90 1.79
C ILE A 131 -7.80 -10.18 1.56
N LEU A 132 -7.29 -11.13 0.78
CA LEU A 132 -7.89 -12.46 0.65
C LEU A 132 -7.26 -13.44 1.63
N ALA A 133 -5.93 -13.46 1.73
CA ALA A 133 -5.22 -14.46 2.51
C ALA A 133 -5.62 -14.44 4.00
N VAL A 134 -5.92 -13.27 4.57
CA VAL A 134 -6.34 -13.15 5.98
C VAL A 134 -7.52 -14.05 6.36
N ASP A 135 -8.42 -14.33 5.41
CA ASP A 135 -9.61 -15.14 5.66
C ASP A 135 -9.32 -16.65 5.73
N PHE A 136 -8.12 -17.08 5.33
CA PHE A 136 -7.66 -18.47 5.33
C PHE A 136 -6.77 -18.78 6.53
N SER A 137 -6.89 -19.97 7.12
CA SER A 137 -6.06 -20.47 8.22
C SER A 137 -4.55 -20.40 7.98
N ILE A 138 -4.11 -20.59 6.72
CA ILE A 138 -2.69 -20.54 6.32
C ILE A 138 -2.04 -19.16 6.49
N TYR A 139 -2.82 -18.08 6.55
CA TYR A 139 -2.27 -16.75 6.79
C TYR A 139 -1.96 -16.57 8.28
N PRO A 140 -0.73 -16.15 8.64
CA PRO A 140 -0.35 -15.95 10.03
C PRO A 140 -1.27 -14.93 10.71
N ARG A 141 -1.85 -15.31 11.85
CA ARG A 141 -2.78 -14.44 12.59
C ARG A 141 -2.11 -13.15 13.07
N GLU A 142 -0.82 -13.21 13.36
CA GLU A 142 -0.05 -12.04 13.78
C GLU A 142 0.07 -10.98 12.66
N TYR A 143 -0.04 -11.38 11.39
CA TYR A 143 -0.04 -10.44 10.26
C TYR A 143 -1.40 -9.76 10.04
N ALA A 144 -2.46 -10.25 10.68
CA ALA A 144 -3.78 -9.65 10.61
C ALA A 144 -3.87 -8.41 11.51
N LYS A 145 -4.95 -7.66 11.34
CA LYS A 145 -5.14 -6.34 11.98
C LYS A 145 -5.04 -6.44 13.50
N THR A 146 -4.28 -5.54 14.11
CA THR A 146 -4.25 -5.43 15.57
C THR A 146 -5.54 -4.85 16.10
N GLU A 147 -5.92 -5.25 17.31
CA GLU A 147 -7.14 -4.74 17.93
C GLU A 147 -6.98 -3.28 18.36
N ASN A 148 -5.97 -2.96 19.17
CA ASN A 148 -5.78 -1.60 19.69
C ASN A 148 -4.39 -1.05 19.37
N TYR A 149 -3.35 -1.76 19.77
CA TYR A 149 -1.95 -1.39 19.59
C TYR A 149 -1.14 -2.57 19.08
N GLY A 150 -0.12 -2.29 18.29
CA GLY A 150 0.83 -3.29 17.77
C GLY A 150 1.16 -3.07 16.30
N TYR A 151 2.10 -3.86 15.79
CA TYR A 151 2.50 -3.83 14.39
C TYR A 151 1.86 -5.00 13.67
N SER A 152 1.31 -4.79 12.48
CA SER A 152 0.89 -5.90 11.62
C SER A 152 0.98 -5.50 10.16
N ILE A 153 1.05 -6.48 9.27
CA ILE A 153 1.10 -6.22 7.83
C ILE A 153 -0.20 -5.53 7.37
N MET A 154 -1.34 -6.01 7.86
CA MET A 154 -2.63 -5.41 7.50
C MET A 154 -2.81 -3.99 8.02
N ASP A 155 -2.16 -3.63 9.14
CA ASP A 155 -2.22 -2.27 9.66
C ASP A 155 -1.41 -1.29 8.84
N LEU A 156 -0.29 -1.73 8.25
CA LEU A 156 0.54 -0.88 7.40
C LEU A 156 -0.16 -0.43 6.12
N GLY A 157 -1.04 -1.26 5.56
CA GLY A 157 -1.65 -1.03 4.26
C GLY A 157 -2.24 0.38 4.12
N VAL A 158 -3.16 0.75 5.02
CA VAL A 158 -3.89 2.03 4.97
C VAL A 158 -2.93 3.22 5.04
N GLY A 159 -1.93 3.16 5.93
CA GLY A 159 -0.95 4.23 6.08
C GLY A 159 0.00 4.34 4.88
N LEU A 160 0.44 3.22 4.32
CA LEU A 160 1.22 3.18 3.10
C LEU A 160 0.42 3.68 1.88
N PHE A 161 -0.88 3.39 1.79
CA PHE A 161 -1.76 3.98 0.78
C PHE A 161 -1.88 5.51 0.93
N ALA A 162 -1.98 6.02 2.15
CA ALA A 162 -2.01 7.47 2.40
C ALA A 162 -0.73 8.16 1.89
N ILE A 163 0.44 7.62 2.24
CA ILE A 163 1.75 8.10 1.74
C ILE A 163 1.81 7.98 0.21
N ALA A 164 1.47 6.81 -0.34
CA ALA A 164 1.46 6.53 -1.78
C ALA A 164 0.57 7.52 -2.54
N HIS A 165 -0.60 7.88 -2.02
CA HIS A 165 -1.47 8.89 -2.62
C HIS A 165 -0.85 10.30 -2.57
N GLY A 166 -0.17 10.65 -1.48
CA GLY A 166 0.58 11.91 -1.37
C GLY A 166 1.69 12.03 -2.41
N THR A 167 2.45 10.96 -2.65
CA THR A 167 3.59 10.98 -3.59
C THR A 167 3.22 11.30 -5.04
N VAL A 168 1.96 11.12 -5.43
CA VAL A 168 1.46 11.35 -6.80
C VAL A 168 0.48 12.52 -6.90
N SER A 169 0.35 13.31 -5.83
CA SER A 169 -0.60 14.42 -5.79
C SER A 169 -0.27 15.50 -6.83
N SER A 170 -1.23 16.38 -7.14
CA SER A 170 -1.01 17.48 -8.08
C SER A 170 0.03 18.47 -7.55
N GLU A 171 0.08 18.65 -6.23
CA GLU A 171 0.98 19.57 -5.52
C GLU A 171 2.44 19.12 -5.57
N VAL A 172 2.71 17.83 -5.72
CA VAL A 172 4.05 17.31 -5.98
C VAL A 172 4.61 17.85 -7.30
N ARG A 173 3.75 18.02 -8.30
CA ARG A 173 4.10 18.53 -9.64
C ARG A 173 3.91 20.04 -9.77
N ASN A 174 3.67 20.74 -8.67
CA ASN A 174 3.34 22.17 -8.63
C ASN A 174 2.20 22.56 -9.60
N LYS A 175 1.29 21.64 -9.92
CA LYS A 175 0.11 21.93 -10.73
C LYS A 175 -0.93 22.60 -9.85
N GLN A 176 -1.45 23.75 -10.28
CA GLN A 176 -2.62 24.35 -9.66
C GLN A 176 -3.84 23.55 -10.09
N THR A 177 -4.52 22.93 -9.13
CA THR A 177 -5.80 22.24 -9.37
C THR A 177 -6.93 23.04 -8.76
N ASN A 178 -8.00 23.23 -9.51
CA ASN A 178 -9.18 23.90 -9.00
C ASN A 178 -9.93 22.99 -8.01
N PHE A 179 -10.67 23.58 -7.07
CA PHE A 179 -11.43 22.80 -6.09
C PHE A 179 -12.48 21.90 -6.75
N LYS A 180 -13.08 22.34 -7.86
CA LYS A 180 -14.01 21.53 -8.66
C LYS A 180 -13.33 20.29 -9.25
N GLU A 181 -12.13 20.44 -9.81
CA GLU A 181 -11.36 19.31 -10.36
C GLU A 181 -10.99 18.33 -9.26
N LEU A 182 -10.51 18.83 -8.13
CA LEU A 182 -10.20 18.04 -6.95
C LEU A 182 -11.42 17.26 -6.44
N PHE A 183 -12.59 17.89 -6.37
CA PHE A 183 -13.81 17.23 -5.94
C PHE A 183 -14.21 16.12 -6.94
N LEU A 184 -14.14 16.40 -8.24
CA LEU A 184 -14.44 15.42 -9.29
C LEU A 184 -13.45 14.25 -9.30
N GLU A 185 -12.15 14.50 -9.06
CA GLU A 185 -11.11 13.47 -8.93
C GLU A 185 -11.37 12.55 -7.73
N ASN A 186 -11.95 13.07 -6.64
CA ASN A 186 -12.25 12.30 -5.44
C ASN A 186 -13.69 11.79 -5.37
N LEU A 187 -14.56 12.21 -6.30
CA LEU A 187 -15.96 11.80 -6.37
C LEU A 187 -16.09 10.28 -6.52
N ILE A 188 -15.19 9.65 -7.27
CA ILE A 188 -15.17 8.18 -7.40
C ILE A 188 -14.91 7.52 -6.05
N LEU A 189 -13.95 8.00 -5.26
CA LEU A 189 -13.68 7.47 -3.92
C LEU A 189 -14.87 7.67 -3.00
N PHE A 190 -15.52 8.82 -3.08
CA PHE A 190 -16.73 9.09 -2.30
C PHE A 190 -17.88 8.13 -2.67
N LEU A 191 -18.16 7.95 -3.97
CA LEU A 191 -19.17 7.02 -4.45
C LEU A 191 -18.86 5.57 -4.06
N LEU A 192 -17.59 5.14 -4.15
CA LEU A 192 -17.16 3.82 -3.69
C LEU A 192 -17.39 3.64 -2.19
N GLY A 193 -17.16 4.70 -1.41
CA GLY A 193 -17.49 4.71 0.02
C GLY A 193 -18.97 4.49 0.28
N LEU A 194 -19.85 5.15 -0.49
CA LEU A 194 -21.31 4.95 -0.39
C LEU A 194 -21.74 3.55 -0.86
N ILE A 195 -21.21 3.07 -1.98
CA ILE A 195 -21.49 1.73 -2.51
C ILE A 195 -21.13 0.68 -1.47
N ARG A 196 -19.96 0.80 -0.82
CA ARG A 196 -19.54 -0.12 0.24
C ARG A 196 -20.50 -0.12 1.44
N LEU A 197 -20.95 1.06 1.88
CA LEU A 197 -21.92 1.17 2.96
C LEU A 197 -23.23 0.45 2.60
N ILE A 198 -23.74 0.70 1.38
CA ILE A 198 -24.97 0.06 0.89
C ILE A 198 -24.77 -1.46 0.76
N SER A 199 -23.66 -1.90 0.19
CA SER A 199 -23.39 -3.33 -0.02
C SER A 199 -23.35 -4.08 1.30
N ILE A 200 -22.73 -3.50 2.33
CA ILE A 200 -22.61 -4.17 3.64
C ILE A 200 -23.97 -4.28 4.32
N LYS A 201 -24.77 -3.22 4.26
CA LYS A 201 -26.14 -3.24 4.78
C LYS A 201 -27.02 -4.25 4.04
N TYR A 202 -26.84 -4.39 2.73
CA TYR A 202 -27.62 -5.31 1.90
C TYR A 202 -27.21 -6.78 2.07
N PHE A 203 -25.90 -7.06 2.07
CA PHE A 203 -25.36 -8.42 2.21
C PHE A 203 -25.20 -8.88 3.67
N SER A 204 -25.55 -8.04 4.65
CA SER A 204 -25.44 -8.31 6.09
C SER A 204 -24.05 -8.75 6.55
N TYR A 205 -23.00 -8.29 5.84
CA TYR A 205 -21.61 -8.62 6.14
C TYR A 205 -21.22 -8.09 7.52
N VAL A 206 -20.38 -8.82 8.25
CA VAL A 206 -19.92 -8.35 9.56
C VAL A 206 -18.91 -7.24 9.38
N GLU A 207 -19.23 -6.05 9.89
CA GLU A 207 -18.24 -5.00 10.05
C GLU A 207 -17.74 -4.93 11.47
N HIS A 208 -16.42 -4.87 11.61
CA HIS A 208 -15.79 -4.40 12.83
C HIS A 208 -15.98 -2.89 12.91
N ILE A 209 -17.05 -2.46 13.58
CA ILE A 209 -17.39 -1.05 13.83
C ILE A 209 -16.20 -0.30 14.44
N SER A 210 -15.34 -1.00 15.18
CA SER A 210 -14.14 -0.44 15.80
C SER A 210 -13.05 -0.01 14.79
N GLU A 211 -13.16 -0.33 13.49
CA GLU A 211 -12.19 0.12 12.50
C GLU A 211 -12.39 1.58 12.06
N TYR A 212 -13.62 1.92 11.68
CA TYR A 212 -13.96 3.23 11.12
C TYR A 212 -15.25 3.82 11.70
N GLY A 213 -16.10 3.00 12.31
CA GLY A 213 -17.43 3.34 12.76
C GLY A 213 -18.52 2.66 11.95
N ILE A 214 -19.76 3.14 12.07
CA ILE A 214 -20.96 2.52 11.49
C ILE A 214 -21.14 2.87 10.01
N HIS A 215 -20.82 4.10 9.62
CA HIS A 215 -21.06 4.63 8.27
C HIS A 215 -19.77 5.01 7.55
N TRP A 216 -18.65 5.07 8.27
CA TRP A 216 -17.37 5.45 7.71
C TRP A 216 -16.59 4.25 7.22
N ASN A 217 -15.75 4.43 6.20
CA ASN A 217 -14.88 3.37 5.71
C ASN A 217 -13.60 3.94 5.08
N PHE A 218 -12.70 3.03 4.71
CA PHE A 218 -11.41 3.35 4.10
C PHE A 218 -11.49 4.31 2.88
N PHE A 219 -12.48 4.14 1.98
CA PHE A 219 -12.60 5.00 0.81
C PHE A 219 -12.98 6.43 1.19
N LEU A 220 -13.84 6.60 2.19
CA LEU A 220 -14.17 7.92 2.75
C LEU A 220 -12.94 8.55 3.42
N THR A 221 -12.18 7.79 4.22
CA THR A 221 -10.92 8.27 4.80
C THR A 221 -9.96 8.80 3.73
N LEU A 222 -9.73 8.04 2.64
CA LEU A 222 -8.87 8.49 1.54
C LEU A 222 -9.39 9.74 0.84
N CYS A 223 -10.71 9.84 0.64
CA CYS A 223 -11.34 10.99 0.02
C CYS A 223 -11.13 12.27 0.86
N PHE A 224 -11.54 12.23 2.13
CA PHE A 224 -11.46 13.40 3.01
C PHE A 224 -10.02 13.80 3.35
N MET A 225 -9.12 12.82 3.53
CA MET A 225 -7.69 13.09 3.72
C MET A 225 -7.10 13.95 2.58
N LYS A 226 -7.41 13.62 1.32
CA LYS A 226 -6.95 14.40 0.15
C LYS A 226 -7.58 15.79 0.11
N LEU A 227 -8.89 15.90 0.34
CA LEU A 227 -9.60 17.18 0.33
C LEU A 227 -9.04 18.13 1.39
N ILE A 228 -8.88 17.64 2.62
CA ILE A 228 -8.33 18.41 3.74
C ILE A 228 -6.87 18.79 3.46
N GLY A 229 -6.04 17.84 3.01
CA GLY A 229 -4.63 18.10 2.69
C GLY A 229 -4.46 19.20 1.64
N HIS A 230 -5.28 19.20 0.58
CA HIS A 230 -5.27 20.25 -0.43
C HIS A 230 -5.68 21.62 0.14
N CYS A 231 -6.74 21.67 0.96
CA CYS A 231 -7.16 22.91 1.62
C CYS A 231 -6.07 23.48 2.52
N LEU A 232 -5.39 22.64 3.31
CA LEU A 232 -4.30 23.08 4.18
C LEU A 232 -3.12 23.66 3.41
N LEU A 233 -2.78 23.09 2.24
CA LEU A 233 -1.69 23.59 1.39
C LEU A 233 -2.01 24.93 0.71
N LYS A 234 -3.28 25.34 0.66
CA LYS A 234 -3.65 26.71 0.25
C LYS A 234 -3.37 27.73 1.35
N ILE A 235 -3.45 27.33 2.62
CA ILE A 235 -3.15 28.20 3.76
C ILE A 235 -1.64 28.46 3.80
N THR A 236 -0.82 27.41 3.76
CA THR A 236 0.65 27.56 3.69
C THR A 236 1.28 26.52 2.77
N LYS A 237 2.28 26.92 2.00
CA LYS A 237 3.09 26.00 1.17
C LYS A 237 4.13 25.22 1.97
N ASN A 238 4.35 25.58 3.24
CA ASN A 238 5.33 24.93 4.10
C ASN A 238 4.75 23.63 4.69
N ILE A 239 4.98 22.53 3.97
CA ILE A 239 4.48 21.19 4.35
C ILE A 239 4.96 20.77 5.74
N PHE A 240 6.21 21.08 6.11
CA PHE A 240 6.76 20.68 7.40
C PHE A 240 6.10 21.40 8.57
N LEU A 241 5.78 22.69 8.40
CA LEU A 241 5.02 23.45 9.40
C LEU A 241 3.62 22.87 9.60
N LEU A 242 2.92 22.52 8.51
CA LEU A 242 1.60 21.88 8.59
C LEU A 242 1.66 20.54 9.32
N ILE A 243 2.62 19.67 8.96
CA ILE A 243 2.80 18.37 9.64
C ILE A 243 3.04 18.59 11.13
N PHE A 244 3.91 19.53 11.50
CA PHE A 244 4.21 19.82 12.91
C PHE A 244 2.96 20.27 13.68
N ILE A 245 2.20 21.23 13.15
CA ILE A 245 0.98 21.74 13.78
C ILE A 245 -0.07 20.63 13.95
N ILE A 246 -0.30 19.83 12.90
CA ILE A 246 -1.31 18.77 12.94
C ILE A 246 -0.89 17.66 13.90
N LEU A 247 0.40 17.27 13.91
CA LEU A 247 0.91 16.28 14.88
C LEU A 247 0.81 16.79 16.31
N LEU A 248 1.15 18.05 16.58
CA LEU A 248 1.00 18.64 17.91
C LEU A 248 -0.46 18.60 18.36
N PHE A 249 -1.38 19.03 17.50
CA PHE A 249 -2.80 19.03 17.80
C PHE A 249 -3.35 17.61 17.99
N HIS A 250 -3.02 16.69 17.08
CA HIS A 250 -3.51 15.31 17.12
C HIS A 250 -2.95 14.52 18.31
N GLU A 251 -1.64 14.57 18.55
CA GLU A 251 -1.00 13.76 19.59
C GLU A 251 -1.19 14.36 20.98
N PHE A 252 -0.95 15.67 21.15
CA PHE A 252 -0.95 16.27 22.49
C PHE A 252 -2.33 16.75 22.90
N ILE A 253 -3.08 17.40 22.00
CA ILE A 253 -4.39 17.97 22.36
C ILE A 253 -5.44 16.87 22.32
N LEU A 254 -5.62 16.19 21.18
CA LEU A 254 -6.67 15.18 21.06
C LEU A 254 -6.38 13.92 21.89
N LEU A 255 -5.24 13.26 21.66
CA LEU A 255 -5.00 11.96 22.31
C LEU A 255 -4.63 12.13 23.79
N LYS A 256 -3.67 12.99 24.14
CA LYS A 256 -3.19 13.09 25.54
C LYS A 256 -4.05 13.97 26.45
N TYR A 257 -4.42 15.17 26.02
CA TYR A 257 -5.17 16.10 26.88
C TYR A 257 -6.64 15.71 27.00
N PHE A 258 -7.32 15.43 25.88
CA PHE A 258 -8.71 14.98 25.90
C PHE A 258 -8.88 13.48 26.18
N GLN A 259 -7.78 12.71 26.36
CA GLN A 259 -7.80 11.25 26.61
C GLN A 259 -8.71 10.50 25.64
N PHE A 260 -8.62 10.87 24.36
CA PHE A 260 -9.52 10.36 23.34
C PHE A 260 -9.23 8.90 22.98
N ASP A 261 -8.04 8.40 23.33
CA ASP A 261 -7.70 6.99 23.34
C ASP A 261 -8.66 6.18 24.21
N ASN A 262 -8.90 6.61 25.45
CA ASN A 262 -9.88 5.98 26.35
C ASN A 262 -11.30 6.05 25.78
N TYR A 263 -11.69 7.18 25.21
CA TYR A 263 -13.01 7.34 24.59
C TYR A 263 -13.23 6.39 23.41
N LEU A 264 -12.20 6.14 22.60
CA LEU A 264 -12.26 5.24 21.43
C LEU A 264 -12.17 3.75 21.81
N ILE A 265 -11.35 3.40 22.80
CA ILE A 265 -11.12 2.02 23.24
C ILE A 265 -12.28 1.49 24.10
N LEU A 266 -12.94 2.34 24.88
CA LEU A 266 -14.10 1.95 25.67
C LEU A 266 -15.33 1.72 24.75
N SER A 267 -15.65 0.45 24.55
CA SER A 267 -16.74 -0.07 23.70
C SER A 267 -18.15 0.20 24.23
N ASN A 268 -18.29 0.48 25.53
CA ASN A 268 -19.58 0.65 26.20
C ASN A 268 -20.19 2.05 26.09
N ASN A 269 -19.53 2.98 25.41
CA ASN A 269 -20.08 4.32 25.22
C ASN A 269 -21.20 4.30 24.17
N LEU A 270 -22.40 4.72 24.58
CA LEU A 270 -23.56 4.83 23.69
C LEU A 270 -23.21 5.73 22.49
N ARG A 271 -23.36 5.20 21.27
CA ARG A 271 -23.22 5.97 20.01
C ARG A 271 -24.48 6.82 19.82
N LYS A 272 -24.48 8.04 20.36
CA LYS A 272 -25.66 8.92 20.39
C LYS A 272 -25.86 9.68 19.08
N ASN A 273 -24.78 10.25 18.55
CA ASN A 273 -24.81 11.12 17.38
C ASN A 273 -23.99 10.54 16.21
N PHE A 274 -24.12 11.12 15.02
CA PHE A 274 -23.37 10.70 13.82
C PHE A 274 -21.84 10.73 14.03
N ILE A 275 -21.34 11.72 14.78
CA ILE A 275 -19.91 11.83 15.11
C ILE A 275 -19.50 10.67 16.02
N ASP A 276 -20.27 10.37 17.08
CA ASP A 276 -20.00 9.23 17.96
C ASP A 276 -20.09 7.89 17.21
N ALA A 277 -21.01 7.79 16.24
CA ALA A 277 -21.17 6.61 15.41
C ALA A 277 -19.96 6.34 14.51
N ASN A 278 -19.19 7.37 14.17
CA ASN A 278 -18.07 7.33 13.21
C ASN A 278 -16.74 7.85 13.78
N ARG A 279 -16.64 7.91 15.11
CA ARG A 279 -15.54 8.52 15.83
C ARG A 279 -14.18 7.94 15.43
N GLU A 280 -14.09 6.63 15.24
CA GLU A 280 -12.85 5.96 14.88
C GLU A 280 -12.30 6.50 13.54
N GLY A 281 -13.17 6.59 12.52
CA GLY A 281 -12.82 7.11 11.21
C GLY A 281 -12.56 8.62 11.21
N ILE A 282 -13.38 9.41 11.91
CA ILE A 282 -13.30 10.88 11.89
C ILE A 282 -12.04 11.37 12.62
N PHE A 283 -11.77 10.88 13.82
CA PHE A 283 -10.67 11.41 14.64
C PHE A 283 -9.30 10.94 14.14
N SER A 284 -9.22 9.75 13.51
CA SER A 284 -7.99 9.29 12.86
C SER A 284 -7.65 10.06 11.57
N LEU A 285 -8.57 10.87 11.00
CA LEU A 285 -8.30 11.67 9.80
C LEU A 285 -7.11 12.60 9.96
N GLY A 286 -6.90 13.18 11.15
CA GLY A 286 -5.77 14.08 11.40
C GLY A 286 -4.43 13.38 11.15
N GLY A 287 -4.25 12.17 11.69
CA GLY A 287 -3.07 11.37 11.45
C GLY A 287 -2.91 10.92 9.99
N TYR A 288 -4.00 10.56 9.30
CA TYR A 288 -3.94 10.23 7.87
C TYR A 288 -3.59 11.44 6.99
N VAL A 289 -4.07 12.64 7.34
CA VAL A 289 -3.68 13.89 6.67
C VAL A 289 -2.17 14.14 6.84
N CYS A 290 -1.60 13.87 8.04
CA CYS A 290 -0.15 13.92 8.24
C CYS A 290 0.58 12.94 7.30
N LEU A 291 0.15 11.68 7.23
CA LEU A 291 0.75 10.68 6.33
C LEU A 291 0.68 11.09 4.86
N TYR A 292 -0.45 11.69 4.44
CA TYR A 292 -0.60 12.24 3.09
C TYR A 292 0.37 13.39 2.80
N LEU A 293 0.49 14.36 3.72
CA LEU A 293 1.42 15.47 3.59
C LEU A 293 2.89 15.01 3.58
N ILE A 294 3.24 13.99 4.38
CA ILE A 294 4.54 13.32 4.32
C ILE A 294 4.74 12.66 2.96
N GLY A 295 3.72 12.01 2.40
CA GLY A 295 3.75 11.49 1.03
C GLY A 295 4.08 12.57 0.00
N ILE A 296 3.52 13.78 0.12
CA ILE A 296 3.82 14.90 -0.78
C ILE A 296 5.29 15.33 -0.66
N SER A 297 5.83 15.46 0.56
CA SER A 297 7.24 15.84 0.74
C SER A 297 8.19 14.78 0.18
N ILE A 298 7.90 13.49 0.43
CA ILE A 298 8.61 12.36 -0.15
C ILE A 298 8.55 12.41 -1.69
N GLY A 299 7.36 12.63 -2.28
CA GLY A 299 7.19 12.72 -3.73
C GLY A 299 8.03 13.82 -4.36
N LYS A 300 8.03 15.03 -3.77
CA LYS A 300 8.88 16.16 -4.21
C LYS A 300 10.36 15.83 -4.13
N PHE A 301 10.79 15.18 -3.04
CA PHE A 301 12.17 14.76 -2.85
C PHE A 301 12.62 13.73 -3.90
N ILE A 302 11.79 12.71 -4.16
CA ILE A 302 12.09 11.66 -5.14
C ILE A 302 12.22 12.27 -6.53
N ILE A 303 11.23 13.01 -7.01
CA ILE A 303 11.23 13.56 -8.38
C ILE A 303 12.47 14.43 -8.64
N ASN A 304 12.84 15.31 -7.69
CA ASN A 304 14.00 16.17 -7.81
C ASN A 304 15.32 15.38 -7.87
N ASN A 305 15.45 14.32 -7.06
CA ASN A 305 16.67 13.50 -7.03
C ASN A 305 16.76 12.51 -8.19
N GLU A 306 15.64 11.96 -8.65
CA GLU A 306 15.59 11.13 -9.85
C GLU A 306 15.97 11.92 -11.10
N TYR A 307 15.46 13.16 -11.23
CA TYR A 307 15.86 14.07 -12.32
C TYR A 307 17.38 14.32 -12.33
N LYS A 308 17.98 14.46 -11.15
CA LYS A 308 19.43 14.62 -10.97
C LYS A 308 20.20 13.30 -10.97
N GLN A 309 19.53 12.16 -11.16
CA GLN A 309 20.08 10.80 -11.11
C GLN A 309 20.84 10.47 -9.80
N LYS A 310 20.46 11.09 -8.68
CA LYS A 310 21.09 10.96 -7.36
C LYS A 310 20.57 9.76 -6.55
N PHE A 311 20.39 8.62 -7.21
CA PHE A 311 19.77 7.42 -6.62
C PHE A 311 20.47 6.90 -5.35
N LYS A 312 21.81 6.85 -5.33
CA LYS A 312 22.58 6.42 -4.15
C LYS A 312 22.34 7.34 -2.95
N GLN A 313 22.42 8.66 -3.16
CA GLN A 313 22.23 9.66 -2.11
C GLN A 313 20.81 9.60 -1.56
N MET A 314 19.82 9.48 -2.44
CA MET A 314 18.42 9.28 -2.08
C MET A 314 18.23 8.00 -1.24
N GLY A 315 18.85 6.89 -1.63
CA GLY A 315 18.80 5.64 -0.87
C GLY A 315 19.38 5.79 0.55
N ILE A 316 20.54 6.46 0.68
CA ILE A 316 21.17 6.72 1.99
C ILE A 316 20.28 7.62 2.84
N THR A 317 19.71 8.69 2.28
CA THR A 317 18.84 9.59 3.03
C THR A 317 17.60 8.88 3.56
N PHE A 318 16.94 8.06 2.74
CA PHE A 318 15.78 7.28 3.20
C PHE A 318 16.17 6.23 4.23
N PHE A 319 17.34 5.62 4.13
CA PHE A 319 17.84 4.67 5.13
C PHE A 319 18.07 5.36 6.49
N ILE A 320 18.66 6.55 6.50
CA ILE A 320 18.85 7.33 7.74
C ILE A 320 17.48 7.71 8.34
N PHE A 321 16.55 8.22 7.52
CA PHE A 321 15.20 8.53 8.00
C PHE A 321 14.46 7.31 8.54
N MET A 322 14.62 6.15 7.90
CA MET A 322 14.05 4.90 8.37
C MET A 322 14.52 4.57 9.78
N ILE A 323 15.83 4.64 10.05
CA ILE A 323 16.37 4.38 11.39
C ILE A 323 15.76 5.34 12.41
N ILE A 324 15.79 6.64 12.13
CA ILE A 324 15.27 7.66 13.04
C ILE A 324 13.78 7.44 13.33
N LEU A 325 12.96 7.25 12.30
CA LEU A 325 11.51 7.13 12.44
C LEU A 325 11.10 5.85 13.18
N CYS A 326 11.76 4.72 12.91
CA CYS A 326 11.50 3.47 13.61
C CYS A 326 11.86 3.55 15.11
N THR A 327 12.92 4.29 15.49
CA THR A 327 13.29 4.48 16.91
C THR A 327 12.29 5.31 17.72
N ILE A 328 11.48 6.14 17.06
CA ILE A 328 10.44 6.95 17.72
C ILE A 328 9.20 6.09 18.01
N SER A 329 9.01 4.97 17.30
CA SER A 329 7.78 4.20 17.39
C SER A 329 7.71 3.38 18.69
N TYR A 330 6.69 3.67 19.50
CA TYR A 330 6.35 2.91 20.70
C TYR A 330 4.82 2.80 20.83
N ASN A 331 4.28 1.58 20.85
CA ASN A 331 2.83 1.31 20.85
C ASN A 331 2.08 2.05 19.71
N PRO A 332 2.34 1.69 18.44
CA PRO A 332 1.56 2.21 17.32
C PRO A 332 0.10 1.74 17.42
N SER A 333 -0.83 2.63 17.08
CA SER A 333 -2.25 2.29 16.90
C SER A 333 -2.76 2.81 15.57
N ARG A 334 -3.18 1.90 14.69
CA ARG A 334 -3.82 2.25 13.42
C ARG A 334 -5.16 2.93 13.62
N LYS A 335 -5.97 2.47 14.59
CA LYS A 335 -7.30 3.03 14.88
C LYS A 335 -7.20 4.49 15.32
N LEU A 336 -6.21 4.82 16.15
CA LEU A 336 -5.94 6.20 16.57
C LEU A 336 -5.15 6.99 15.51
N CYS A 337 -4.41 6.31 14.64
CA CYS A 337 -3.40 6.90 13.76
C CYS A 337 -2.43 7.82 14.55
N ASN A 338 -1.97 7.34 15.71
CA ASN A 338 -1.10 8.09 16.63
C ASN A 338 0.31 8.33 16.07
N LEU A 339 1.10 9.16 16.75
CA LEU A 339 2.48 9.49 16.34
C LEU A 339 3.34 8.24 16.10
N SER A 340 3.23 7.22 16.97
CA SER A 340 3.99 5.96 16.83
C SER A 340 3.60 5.17 15.58
N TYR A 341 2.32 5.17 15.20
CA TYR A 341 1.87 4.56 13.95
C TYR A 341 2.34 5.37 12.74
N ILE A 342 2.28 6.71 12.81
CA ILE A 342 2.78 7.59 11.74
C ILE A 342 4.28 7.38 11.54
N SER A 343 5.07 7.36 12.61
CA SER A 343 6.53 7.20 12.56
C SER A 343 6.93 5.81 12.05
N SER A 344 6.34 4.73 12.56
CA SER A 344 6.64 3.37 12.08
C SER A 344 6.24 3.15 10.62
N THR A 345 5.04 3.59 10.22
CA THR A 345 4.57 3.48 8.82
C THR A 345 5.49 4.25 7.87
N THR A 346 5.87 5.48 8.24
CA THR A 346 6.76 6.31 7.43
C THR A 346 8.19 5.77 7.42
N GLY A 347 8.67 5.21 8.53
CA GLY A 347 9.96 4.53 8.60
C GLY A 347 10.02 3.32 7.67
N LEU A 348 8.98 2.49 7.68
CA LEU A 348 8.86 1.34 6.78
C LEU A 348 8.67 1.73 5.30
N ALA A 349 7.96 2.83 5.02
CA ALA A 349 7.92 3.41 3.68
C ALA A 349 9.32 3.86 3.22
N CYS A 350 10.06 4.55 4.09
CA CYS A 350 11.45 4.94 3.84
C CYS A 350 12.37 3.72 3.63
N MET A 351 12.16 2.61 4.34
CA MET A 351 12.87 1.36 4.10
C MET A 351 12.68 0.87 2.65
N CYS A 352 11.42 0.79 2.21
CA CYS A 352 11.07 0.38 0.85
C CYS A 352 11.71 1.29 -0.20
N LEU A 353 11.58 2.61 -0.02
CA LEU A 353 12.14 3.62 -0.91
C LEU A 353 13.67 3.61 -0.93
N ALA A 354 14.33 3.35 0.20
CA ALA A 354 15.78 3.20 0.28
C ALA A 354 16.24 2.00 -0.57
N CYS A 355 15.59 0.84 -0.39
CA CYS A 355 15.89 -0.37 -1.15
C CYS A 355 15.70 -0.16 -2.65
N PHE A 356 14.58 0.40 -3.10
CA PHE A 356 14.36 0.67 -4.52
C PHE A 356 15.35 1.67 -5.10
N SER A 357 15.69 2.72 -4.36
CA SER A 357 16.69 3.71 -4.79
C SER A 357 18.06 3.06 -4.98
N MET A 358 18.46 2.15 -4.08
CA MET A 358 19.70 1.39 -4.20
C MET A 358 19.67 0.38 -5.35
N ILE A 359 18.57 -0.34 -5.53
CA ILE A 359 18.37 -1.24 -6.67
C ILE A 359 18.49 -0.46 -7.99
N GLN A 360 17.84 0.70 -8.09
CA GLN A 360 17.89 1.57 -9.26
C GLN A 360 19.32 2.06 -9.53
N TRP A 361 20.07 2.42 -8.48
CA TRP A 361 21.48 2.80 -8.60
C TRP A 361 22.37 1.64 -9.09
N LEU A 362 22.20 0.43 -8.55
CA LEU A 362 22.98 -0.75 -8.95
C LEU A 362 22.69 -1.16 -10.40
N LEU A 363 21.41 -1.29 -10.76
CA LEU A 363 21.01 -1.77 -12.08
C LEU A 363 21.31 -0.76 -13.18
N SER A 364 21.25 0.55 -12.89
CA SER A 364 21.58 1.60 -13.88
C SER A 364 23.04 1.56 -14.30
N ARG A 365 23.97 1.20 -13.39
CA ARG A 365 25.41 1.06 -13.68
C ARG A 365 25.72 -0.04 -14.69
N LYS A 366 24.93 -1.10 -14.71
CA LYS A 366 25.12 -2.25 -15.62
C LYS A 366 24.21 -2.24 -16.85
N GLY A 367 23.30 -1.27 -16.95
CA GLY A 367 22.30 -1.23 -18.01
C GLY A 367 21.24 -2.33 -17.91
N TYR A 368 20.95 -2.82 -16.69
CA TYR A 368 20.01 -3.93 -16.46
C TYR A 368 18.56 -3.47 -16.22
N LEU A 369 18.30 -2.17 -16.33
CA LEU A 369 16.98 -1.61 -16.06
C LEU A 369 16.02 -1.81 -17.24
N THR A 370 15.03 -2.68 -17.03
CA THR A 370 13.93 -2.92 -17.98
C THR A 370 12.61 -2.43 -17.38
N GLU A 371 11.67 -1.96 -18.20
CA GLU A 371 10.34 -1.60 -17.68
C GLU A 371 9.61 -2.86 -17.17
N SER A 372 8.93 -2.76 -16.02
CA SER A 372 8.10 -3.85 -15.49
C SER A 372 6.67 -3.68 -15.99
N ILE A 373 6.21 -4.62 -16.81
CA ILE A 373 4.86 -4.61 -17.40
C ILE A 373 3.80 -4.82 -16.32
N LEU A 374 4.03 -5.77 -15.40
CA LEU A 374 3.12 -6.08 -14.30
C LEU A 374 2.93 -4.85 -13.40
N ILE A 375 4.03 -4.30 -12.87
CA ILE A 375 3.97 -3.17 -11.94
C ILE A 375 3.37 -1.94 -12.62
N LYS A 376 3.75 -1.67 -13.88
CA LYS A 376 3.19 -0.55 -14.65
C LYS A 376 1.68 -0.66 -14.80
N ASN A 377 1.17 -1.82 -15.21
CA ASN A 377 -0.26 -2.03 -15.42
C ASN A 377 -1.05 -1.93 -14.11
N VAL A 378 -0.56 -2.58 -13.06
CA VAL A 378 -1.16 -2.52 -11.72
C VAL A 378 -1.17 -1.09 -11.18
N ASN A 379 -0.08 -0.34 -11.32
CA ASN A 379 -0.02 1.04 -10.82
C ASN A 379 -0.87 2.03 -11.64
N GLN A 380 -0.88 1.91 -12.97
CA GLN A 380 -1.71 2.78 -13.83
C GLN A 380 -3.21 2.57 -13.61
N LYS A 381 -3.60 1.37 -13.17
CA LYS A 381 -4.98 0.97 -12.89
C LYS A 381 -5.15 0.61 -11.41
N SER A 382 -4.51 1.38 -10.52
CA SER A 382 -4.41 1.00 -9.10
C SER A 382 -5.76 0.84 -8.42
N LEU A 383 -6.70 1.77 -8.67
CA LEU A 383 -8.04 1.72 -8.08
C LEU A 383 -8.88 0.60 -8.72
N ASP A 384 -8.82 0.40 -10.04
CA ASP A 384 -9.51 -0.72 -10.72
C ASP A 384 -9.03 -2.07 -10.17
N THR A 385 -7.72 -2.26 -10.07
CA THR A 385 -7.10 -3.49 -9.56
C THR A 385 -7.52 -3.76 -8.12
N PHE A 386 -7.51 -2.72 -7.27
CA PHE A 386 -7.95 -2.84 -5.88
C PHE A 386 -9.45 -3.21 -5.77
N LEU A 387 -10.30 -2.66 -6.64
CA LEU A 387 -11.73 -2.97 -6.65
C LEU A 387 -11.99 -4.41 -7.10
N ILE A 388 -11.34 -4.86 -8.17
CA ILE A 388 -11.43 -6.24 -8.66
C ILE A 388 -11.02 -7.21 -7.56
N ALA A 389 -9.91 -6.91 -6.87
CA ALA A 389 -9.42 -7.70 -5.75
C ALA A 389 -10.47 -7.81 -4.63
N ASN A 390 -11.04 -6.69 -4.15
CA ASN A 390 -12.07 -6.71 -3.11
C ASN A 390 -13.34 -7.46 -3.53
N VAL A 391 -13.80 -7.30 -4.77
CA VAL A 391 -14.99 -8.01 -5.28
C VAL A 391 -14.74 -9.51 -5.34
N LEU A 392 -13.58 -9.94 -5.86
CA LEU A 392 -13.20 -11.35 -5.91
C LEU A 392 -13.04 -11.94 -4.51
N THR A 393 -12.50 -11.19 -3.54
CA THR A 393 -12.47 -11.60 -2.13
C THR A 393 -13.88 -11.86 -1.59
N GLY A 394 -14.82 -10.94 -1.86
CA GLY A 394 -16.23 -11.13 -1.49
C GLY A 394 -16.84 -12.39 -2.13
N ILE A 395 -16.61 -12.61 -3.43
CA ILE A 395 -17.11 -13.80 -4.14
C ILE A 395 -16.54 -15.09 -3.53
N ILE A 396 -15.24 -15.12 -3.22
CA ILE A 396 -14.61 -16.30 -2.61
C ILE A 396 -15.19 -16.54 -1.21
N ASN A 397 -15.33 -15.49 -0.39
CA ASN A 397 -15.86 -15.60 0.97
C ASN A 397 -17.33 -16.02 1.05
N LEU A 398 -18.12 -15.73 0.02
CA LEU A 398 -19.52 -16.15 -0.07
C LEU A 398 -19.66 -17.63 -0.50
N ASN A 399 -18.70 -18.14 -1.28
CA ASN A 399 -18.78 -19.47 -1.88
C ASN A 399 -17.92 -20.53 -1.19
N ILE A 400 -16.92 -20.12 -0.40
CA ILE A 400 -15.93 -21.02 0.22
C ILE A 400 -15.90 -20.81 1.73
N ASN A 401 -15.88 -21.91 2.48
CA ASN A 401 -15.59 -21.90 3.90
C ASN A 401 -14.08 -21.78 4.13
N THR A 402 -13.58 -20.55 4.17
CA THR A 402 -12.13 -20.24 4.19
C THR A 402 -11.42 -20.65 5.49
N ILE A 403 -12.15 -20.80 6.60
CA ILE A 403 -11.56 -21.25 7.88
C ILE A 403 -11.22 -22.73 7.83
N ASP A 404 -12.13 -23.53 7.26
CA ASP A 404 -12.05 -24.99 7.29
C ASP A 404 -11.35 -25.57 6.03
N THR A 405 -10.85 -24.73 5.12
CA THR A 405 -10.08 -25.17 3.95
C THR A 405 -8.66 -25.62 4.32
N SER A 406 -8.19 -26.69 3.67
CA SER A 406 -6.81 -27.16 3.83
C SER A 406 -5.78 -26.15 3.28
N ASP A 407 -4.55 -26.21 3.79
CA ASP A 407 -3.47 -25.30 3.38
C ASP A 407 -3.19 -25.35 1.88
N PHE A 408 -3.19 -26.55 1.29
CA PHE A 408 -2.97 -26.72 -0.14
C PHE A 408 -4.05 -26.04 -0.98
N LEU A 409 -5.33 -26.26 -0.62
CA LEU A 409 -6.45 -25.64 -1.32
C LEU A 409 -6.44 -24.12 -1.14
N SER A 410 -6.10 -23.64 0.06
CA SER A 410 -5.96 -22.22 0.39
C SER A 410 -4.91 -21.55 -0.51
N LEU A 411 -3.71 -22.13 -0.62
CA LEU A 411 -2.65 -21.64 -1.51
C LEU A 411 -3.11 -21.62 -2.97
N PHE A 412 -3.72 -22.71 -3.44
CA PHE A 412 -4.21 -22.81 -4.82
C PHE A 412 -5.24 -21.71 -5.15
N ILE A 413 -6.18 -21.45 -4.24
CA ILE A 413 -7.17 -20.38 -4.38
C ILE A 413 -6.48 -19.02 -4.43
N ILE A 414 -5.53 -18.75 -3.53
CA ILE A 414 -4.79 -17.47 -3.49
C ILE A 414 -3.98 -17.26 -4.78
N PHE A 415 -3.34 -18.30 -5.33
CA PHE A 415 -2.62 -18.23 -6.60
C PHE A 415 -3.55 -17.89 -7.76
N ILE A 416 -4.67 -18.60 -7.90
CA ILE A 416 -5.65 -18.35 -8.96
C ILE A 416 -6.21 -16.93 -8.83
N TYR A 417 -6.60 -16.54 -7.62
CA TYR A 417 -7.10 -15.20 -7.35
C TYR A 417 -6.10 -14.12 -7.76
N MET A 418 -4.83 -14.23 -7.35
CA MET A 418 -3.81 -13.25 -7.70
C MET A 418 -3.51 -13.22 -9.20
N PHE A 419 -3.55 -14.38 -9.86
CA PHE A 419 -3.42 -14.46 -11.31
C PHE A 419 -4.58 -13.73 -12.01
N ILE A 420 -5.83 -13.94 -11.58
CA ILE A 420 -7.01 -13.26 -12.11
C ILE A 420 -6.91 -11.75 -11.88
N VAL A 421 -6.57 -11.29 -10.68
CA VAL A 421 -6.44 -9.85 -10.37
C VAL A 421 -5.39 -9.19 -11.27
N THR A 422 -4.22 -9.82 -11.41
CA THR A 422 -3.13 -9.26 -12.21
C THR A 422 -3.39 -9.35 -13.71
N ILE A 423 -3.99 -10.42 -14.23
CA ILE A 423 -4.30 -10.56 -15.67
C ILE A 423 -5.44 -9.62 -16.09
N CYS A 424 -6.43 -9.38 -15.21
CA CYS A 424 -7.43 -8.34 -15.42
C CYS A 424 -6.75 -6.97 -15.53
N SER A 425 -5.82 -6.63 -14.63
CA SER A 425 -5.06 -5.37 -14.72
C SER A 425 -4.27 -5.24 -16.03
N TYR A 426 -3.85 -6.35 -16.63
CA TYR A 426 -3.16 -6.36 -17.92
C TYR A 426 -4.13 -6.10 -19.08
N PHE A 427 -5.22 -6.86 -19.21
CA PHE A 427 -6.13 -6.77 -20.36
C PHE A 427 -7.19 -5.67 -20.25
N SER A 428 -7.73 -5.39 -19.07
CA SER A 428 -8.93 -4.56 -18.96
C SER A 428 -8.60 -3.09 -19.24
N PRO A 429 -9.33 -2.39 -20.12
CA PRO A 429 -9.26 -0.94 -20.14
C PRO A 429 -9.65 -0.40 -18.76
N SER A 430 -9.11 0.75 -18.37
CA SER A 430 -9.45 1.32 -17.05
C SER A 430 -10.94 1.66 -17.01
N LEU A 431 -11.68 0.93 -16.18
CA LEU A 431 -13.13 1.09 -16.01
C LEU A 431 -13.43 2.50 -15.48
N ILE A 432 -12.61 2.98 -14.56
CA ILE A 432 -12.70 4.35 -14.05
C ILE A 432 -12.50 5.39 -15.16
N LYS A 433 -11.49 5.23 -16.01
CA LYS A 433 -11.30 6.18 -17.13
C LYS A 433 -12.50 6.17 -18.07
N LEU A 434 -13.10 5.01 -18.31
CA LEU A 434 -14.33 4.89 -19.11
C LEU A 434 -15.51 5.62 -18.43
N ILE A 435 -15.70 5.44 -17.13
CA ILE A 435 -16.75 6.12 -16.34
C ILE A 435 -16.54 7.64 -16.33
N MET A 436 -15.31 8.11 -16.11
CA MET A 436 -15.00 9.55 -16.13
C MET A 436 -15.25 10.16 -17.51
N LYS A 437 -14.92 9.42 -18.58
CA LYS A 437 -15.18 9.82 -19.96
C LYS A 437 -16.68 9.89 -20.26
N SER A 438 -17.47 8.90 -19.81
CA SER A 438 -18.93 8.90 -20.01
C SER A 438 -19.63 10.01 -19.23
N LEU A 439 -19.12 10.36 -18.04
CA LEU A 439 -19.63 11.47 -17.24
C LEU A 439 -19.21 12.85 -17.77
N LYS A 440 -18.49 12.94 -18.90
CA LYS A 440 -17.87 14.18 -19.44
C LYS A 440 -16.98 14.90 -18.42
N LEU A 441 -16.46 14.17 -17.42
CA LEU A 441 -15.60 14.72 -16.37
C LEU A 441 -14.13 14.73 -16.80
N SER A 442 -13.74 13.90 -17.77
CA SER A 442 -12.43 13.98 -18.40
C SER A 442 -12.48 14.86 -19.65
N LYS A 443 -12.37 16.17 -19.48
CA LYS A 443 -11.59 16.96 -20.43
C LYS A 443 -10.21 17.11 -19.80
N TYR A 444 -9.19 16.64 -20.54
CA TYR A 444 -7.75 16.62 -20.23
C TYR A 444 -7.22 15.40 -19.49
#